data_AF-A0A952EW58-F1
#
_entry.id   AF-A0A952EW58-F1
#
_cell.length_a   1.000
_cell.length_b   1.000
_cell.length_c   1.000
_cell.angle_alpha   90.00
_cell.angle_beta   90.00
_cell.angle_gamma   90.00
#
_symmetry.space_group_name_H-M   'P 1'
#
loop_
_entity.id
_entity.type
_entity.pdbx_description
1 polymer ?
#
loop_
_entity_poly.entity_id
_entity_poly.type
_entity_poly.pdbx_seq_one_letter_code
_entity_poly.pdbx_strand_id
1 'polypeptide(L)'
;MAEQSPAVTVSHPPKALLRAVNPILRTFLGTPLAGSARKQMMVVSFKGRKTGRPYSIPVSAHMIDNQLYALTSAPWKNNFRDGADAEVLHDGKRTPMRGELITDPAVVANLSH
;
A
#
# COMPACT_ATOMS: atom_id res chain seq x y z
N MET A 1 -20.23 -26.85 27.41
CA MET A 1 -20.32 -25.84 26.34
C MET A 1 -18.99 -25.09 26.33
N ALA A 2 -18.13 -25.35 25.35
CA ALA A 2 -16.81 -24.69 25.27
C ALA A 2 -16.94 -23.44 24.41
N GLU A 3 -16.75 -22.28 25.04
CA GLU A 3 -16.72 -20.98 24.37
C GLU A 3 -15.43 -20.88 23.54
N GLN A 4 -15.58 -20.82 22.21
CA GLN A 4 -14.47 -20.63 21.29
C GLN A 4 -14.06 -19.15 21.30
N SER A 5 -12.98 -18.82 22.00
CA SER A 5 -12.28 -17.55 21.86
C SER A 5 -11.79 -17.39 20.42
N PRO A 6 -12.03 -16.26 19.73
CA PRO A 6 -11.57 -16.09 18.36
C PRO A 6 -10.03 -16.12 18.29
N ALA A 7 -9.48 -17.02 17.48
CA ALA A 7 -8.04 -17.29 17.35
C ALA A 7 -7.22 -16.21 16.63
N VAL A 8 -7.80 -15.04 16.34
CA VAL A 8 -7.12 -13.96 15.63
C VAL A 8 -7.49 -12.61 16.23
N THR A 9 -6.65 -12.11 17.14
CA THR A 9 -6.68 -10.71 17.56
C THR A 9 -5.93 -9.88 16.52
N VAL A 10 -6.66 -9.11 15.71
CA VAL A 10 -6.07 -8.06 14.87
C VAL A 10 -5.60 -6.93 15.78
N SER A 11 -4.39 -7.09 16.32
CA SER A 11 -3.69 -6.04 17.05
C SER A 11 -3.29 -4.98 16.04
N HIS A 12 -4.11 -3.93 15.87
CA HIS A 12 -3.72 -2.76 15.09
C HIS A 12 -2.51 -2.11 15.77
N PRO A 13 -1.29 -2.16 15.20
CA PRO A 13 -0.15 -1.52 15.83
C PRO A 13 -0.43 -0.02 15.95
N PRO A 14 -0.04 0.61 17.08
CA PRO A 14 -0.41 1.99 17.37
C PRO A 14 0.02 2.93 16.23
N LYS A 15 -0.92 3.76 15.75
CA LYS A 15 -0.76 4.63 14.56
C LYS A 15 0.50 5.52 14.59
N ALA A 16 1.02 5.84 15.78
CA ALA A 16 2.26 6.58 15.96
C ALA A 16 3.51 5.75 15.60
N LEU A 17 3.50 4.44 15.90
CA LEU A 17 4.59 3.51 15.56
C LEU A 17 4.69 3.31 14.05
N LEU A 18 3.55 3.18 13.35
CA LEU A 18 3.51 3.12 11.87
C LEU A 18 4.05 4.40 11.20
N ARG A 19 3.86 5.59 11.82
CA ARG A 19 4.40 6.85 11.28
C ARG A 19 5.91 6.98 11.44
N ALA A 20 6.49 6.44 12.51
CA ALA A 20 7.94 6.48 12.77
C ALA A 20 8.72 5.42 11.95
N VAL A 21 8.06 4.32 11.59
CA VAL A 21 8.65 3.21 10.83
C VAL A 21 8.66 3.49 9.31
N ASN A 22 7.72 4.30 8.80
CA ASN A 22 7.61 4.64 7.37
C ASN A 22 8.84 5.31 6.73
N PRO A 23 9.56 6.25 7.37
CA PRO A 23 10.75 6.89 6.77
C PRO A 23 11.92 5.91 6.61
N ILE A 24 12.14 5.02 7.58
CA ILE A 24 13.23 4.05 7.55
C ILE A 24 12.98 3.00 6.47
N LEU A 25 11.77 2.43 6.41
CA LEU A 25 11.40 1.51 5.32
C LEU A 25 11.44 2.20 3.96
N ARG A 26 11.03 3.47 3.85
CA ARG A 26 11.11 4.22 2.60
C ARG A 26 12.56 4.40 2.13
N THR A 27 13.45 4.77 3.04
CA THR A 27 14.87 4.91 2.72
C THR A 27 15.47 3.57 2.36
N PHE A 28 15.17 2.52 3.12
CA PHE A 28 15.66 1.17 2.85
C PHE A 28 15.20 0.65 1.48
N LEU A 29 13.90 0.71 1.17
CA LEU A 29 13.32 0.33 -0.12
C LEU A 29 13.80 1.20 -1.29
N GLY A 30 14.28 2.42 -1.01
CA GLY A 30 14.92 3.30 -1.98
C GLY A 30 16.37 2.97 -2.28
N THR A 31 17.00 2.04 -1.55
CA THR A 31 18.42 1.70 -1.69
C THR A 31 18.65 0.28 -2.23
N PRO A 32 19.82 -0.01 -2.83
CA PRO A 32 20.17 -1.36 -3.28
C PRO A 32 20.20 -2.42 -2.16
N LEU A 33 20.31 -1.99 -0.90
CA LEU A 33 20.33 -2.87 0.28
C LEU A 33 19.03 -3.65 0.47
N ALA A 34 17.92 -3.18 -0.12
CA ALA A 34 16.65 -3.88 -0.09
C ALA A 34 16.58 -5.10 -1.01
N GLY A 35 17.61 -5.39 -1.81
CA GLY A 35 17.71 -6.64 -2.59
C GLY A 35 16.47 -6.91 -3.44
N SER A 36 15.87 -8.11 -3.31
CA SER A 36 14.63 -8.49 -4.00
C SER A 36 13.37 -7.83 -3.43
N ALA A 37 13.41 -7.38 -2.16
CA ALA A 37 12.25 -6.76 -1.51
C ALA A 37 11.82 -5.46 -2.20
N ARG A 38 12.76 -4.73 -2.84
CA ARG A 38 12.47 -3.52 -3.62
C ARG A 38 11.57 -3.76 -4.84
N LYS A 39 11.47 -5.01 -5.31
CA LYS A 39 10.59 -5.44 -6.40
C LYS A 39 9.22 -5.90 -5.89
N GLN A 40 9.18 -6.46 -4.69
CA GLN A 40 7.97 -7.01 -4.05
C GLN A 40 7.19 -5.96 -3.26
N MET A 41 7.77 -4.80 -2.99
CA MET A 41 7.16 -3.70 -2.26
C MET A 41 7.22 -2.40 -3.06
N MET A 42 6.27 -1.51 -2.79
CA MET A 42 6.32 -0.13 -3.23
C MET A 42 5.86 0.81 -2.10
N VAL A 43 6.23 2.08 -2.20
CA VAL A 43 5.70 3.12 -1.32
C VAL A 43 4.79 4.02 -2.14
N VAL A 44 3.52 4.11 -1.73
CA VAL A 44 2.53 4.99 -2.36
C VAL A 44 2.43 6.26 -1.54
N SER A 45 2.76 7.40 -2.14
CA SER A 45 2.67 8.72 -1.50
C SER A 45 1.59 9.56 -2.16
N PHE A 46 0.63 10.06 -1.38
CA PHE A 46 -0.53 10.79 -1.90
C PHE A 46 -1.05 11.80 -0.86
N LYS A 47 -1.95 12.70 -1.28
CA LYS A 47 -2.65 13.61 -0.36
C LYS A 47 -4.03 13.07 -0.04
N GLY A 48 -4.41 13.09 1.24
CA GLY A 48 -5.73 12.66 1.67
C GLY A 48 -6.83 13.51 1.05
N ARG A 49 -7.84 12.87 0.43
CA ARG A 49 -8.90 13.53 -0.34
C ARG A 49 -9.63 14.63 0.43
N LYS A 50 -9.94 14.39 1.72
CA LYS A 50 -10.70 15.34 2.55
C LYS A 50 -9.83 16.35 3.28
N THR A 51 -8.60 15.97 3.65
CA THR A 51 -7.78 16.73 4.59
C THR A 51 -6.56 17.38 3.93
N GLY A 52 -6.22 17.00 2.69
CA GLY A 52 -5.00 17.41 2.00
C GLY A 52 -3.71 16.89 2.64
N ARG A 53 -3.78 16.17 3.78
CA ARG A 53 -2.60 15.73 4.52
C ARG A 53 -1.79 14.74 3.68
N PRO A 54 -0.45 14.85 3.65
CA PRO A 54 0.38 13.89 2.96
C PRO A 54 0.38 12.55 3.70
N TYR A 55 0.30 11.48 2.92
CA TYR A 55 0.45 10.09 3.34
C TYR A 55 1.56 9.45 2.51
N SER A 56 2.33 8.57 3.13
CA SER A 56 3.25 7.66 2.45
C SER A 56 3.09 6.31 3.09
N ILE A 57 2.68 5.30 2.33
CA ILE A 57 2.30 3.99 2.85
C ILE A 57 3.08 2.91 2.08
N PRO A 58 3.94 2.12 2.75
CA PRO A 58 4.56 0.95 2.14
C PRO A 58 3.51 -0.16 1.98
N VAL A 59 3.46 -0.77 0.80
CA VAL A 59 2.54 -1.85 0.44
C VAL A 59 3.26 -2.88 -0.42
N SER A 60 2.73 -4.09 -0.51
CA SER A 60 3.17 -5.07 -1.50
C SER A 60 2.87 -4.57 -2.92
N ALA A 61 3.83 -4.74 -3.82
CA ALA A 61 3.71 -4.40 -5.22
C ALA A 61 3.41 -5.65 -6.04
N HIS A 62 2.31 -5.62 -6.78
CA HIS A 62 1.94 -6.66 -7.73
C HIS A 62 2.07 -6.08 -9.15
N MET A 63 3.01 -6.60 -9.94
CA MET A 63 3.20 -6.18 -11.33
C MET A 63 2.48 -7.17 -12.24
N ILE A 64 1.42 -6.73 -12.91
CA ILE A 64 0.61 -7.54 -13.82
C ILE A 64 0.39 -6.70 -15.07
N ASP A 65 0.67 -7.26 -16.25
CA ASP A 65 0.53 -6.58 -17.55
C ASP A 65 1.14 -5.17 -17.59
N ASN A 66 2.32 -5.04 -16.98
CA ASN A 66 3.08 -3.80 -16.90
C ASN A 66 2.39 -2.67 -16.09
N GLN A 67 1.41 -3.03 -15.25
CA GLN A 67 0.73 -2.15 -14.30
C GLN A 67 1.01 -2.58 -12.86
N LEU A 68 1.14 -1.60 -11.97
CA LEU A 68 1.36 -1.81 -10.55
C LEU A 68 0.04 -1.81 -9.78
N TYR A 69 -0.18 -2.87 -9.02
CA TYR A 69 -1.35 -3.05 -8.18
C TYR A 69 -0.97 -3.12 -6.70
N ALA A 70 -1.80 -2.48 -5.86
CA ALA A 70 -1.79 -2.61 -4.41
C ALA A 70 -3.09 -3.26 -3.95
N LEU A 71 -3.00 -4.47 -3.40
CA LEU A 71 -4.14 -5.16 -2.82
C LEU A 71 -4.23 -4.80 -1.33
N THR A 72 -5.34 -4.19 -0.91
CA THR A 72 -5.52 -3.81 0.50
C THR A 72 -6.99 -3.73 0.93
N SER A 73 -7.25 -4.11 2.18
CA SER A 73 -8.52 -3.85 2.88
C SER A 73 -8.53 -2.50 3.60
N ALA A 74 -7.39 -1.80 3.68
CA ALA A 74 -7.26 -0.60 4.49
C ALA A 74 -8.07 0.59 3.92
N PRO A 75 -8.67 1.43 4.79
CA PRO A 75 -9.60 2.47 4.37
C PRO A 75 -8.96 3.59 3.55
N TRP A 76 -7.62 3.72 3.56
CA TRP A 76 -6.91 4.72 2.78
C TRP A 76 -7.09 4.54 1.27
N LYS A 77 -7.42 3.33 0.80
CA LYS A 77 -7.71 3.07 -0.62
C LYS A 77 -8.85 3.93 -1.17
N ASN A 78 -9.78 4.35 -0.31
CA ASN A 78 -10.88 5.23 -0.68
C ASN A 78 -10.44 6.64 -1.12
N ASN A 79 -9.18 7.04 -0.86
CA ASN A 79 -8.63 8.27 -1.43
C ASN A 79 -8.52 8.22 -2.96
N PHE A 80 -8.52 7.02 -3.56
CA PHE A 80 -8.38 6.79 -5.00
C PHE A 80 -9.71 6.48 -5.71
N ARG A 81 -10.87 6.62 -5.03
CA ARG A 81 -12.20 6.25 -5.57
C ARG A 81 -12.53 6.91 -6.92
N ASP A 82 -12.09 8.16 -7.11
CA ASP A 82 -12.34 8.94 -8.34
C ASP A 82 -11.03 9.25 -9.08
N GLY A 83 -10.00 8.43 -8.83
CA GLY A 83 -8.63 8.70 -9.23
C GLY A 83 -7.94 9.72 -8.31
N ALA A 84 -6.66 9.52 -8.03
CA ALA A 84 -5.85 10.52 -7.33
C ALA A 84 -4.38 10.44 -7.77
N ASP A 85 -3.73 11.60 -7.80
CA ASP A 85 -2.30 11.68 -8.05
C ASP A 85 -1.52 11.08 -6.87
N ALA A 86 -0.51 10.29 -7.21
CA ALA A 86 0.41 9.69 -6.28
C ALA A 86 1.83 9.70 -6.83
N GLU A 87 2.81 9.71 -5.93
CA GLU A 87 4.18 9.35 -6.23
C GLU A 87 4.40 7.91 -5.75
N VAL A 88 4.85 7.04 -6.65
CA VAL A 88 5.15 5.63 -6.35
C VAL A 88 6.65 5.42 -6.37
N LEU A 89 7.20 4.94 -5.25
CA LEU A 89 8.57 4.42 -5.18
C LEU A 89 8.52 2.90 -5.36
N HIS A 90 9.06 2.38 -6.46
CA HIS A 90 9.18 0.96 -6.75
C HIS A 90 10.53 0.69 -7.43
N ASP A 91 11.20 -0.40 -7.06
CA ASP A 91 12.54 -0.75 -7.56
C ASP A 91 13.57 0.41 -7.43
N GLY A 92 13.47 1.21 -6.37
CA GLY A 92 14.32 2.38 -6.14
C GLY A 92 14.00 3.61 -7.01
N LYS A 93 13.01 3.53 -7.91
CA LYS A 93 12.59 4.62 -8.79
C LYS A 93 11.31 5.28 -8.29
N ARG A 94 11.31 6.61 -8.20
CA ARG A 94 10.09 7.40 -7.97
C ARG A 94 9.45 7.77 -9.28
N THR A 95 8.15 7.49 -9.41
CA THR A 95 7.39 7.77 -10.61
C THR A 95 6.07 8.44 -10.23
N PRO A 96 5.72 9.62 -10.80
CA PRO A 96 4.40 10.18 -10.65
C PRO A 96 3.38 9.31 -11.40
N MET A 97 2.28 9.01 -10.74
CA MET A 97 1.24 8.11 -11.24
C MET A 97 -0.15 8.62 -10.85
N ARG A 98 -1.17 8.15 -11.58
CA ARG A 98 -2.56 8.30 -11.18
C ARG A 98 -3.05 6.95 -10.67
N GLY A 99 -3.40 6.89 -9.38
CA GLY A 99 -3.96 5.68 -8.78
C GLY A 99 -5.47 5.65 -8.95
N GLU A 100 -6.03 4.47 -9.19
CA GLU A 100 -7.47 4.26 -9.33
C GLU A 100 -7.91 3.11 -8.43
N LEU A 101 -9.06 3.28 -7.77
CA LEU A 101 -9.62 2.24 -6.93
C LEU A 101 -10.48 1.29 -7.77
N ILE A 102 -9.96 0.10 -8.03
CA ILE A 102 -10.73 -0.99 -8.61
C ILE A 102 -11.60 -1.60 -7.51
N THR A 103 -12.92 -1.65 -7.75
CA THR A 103 -13.90 -2.24 -6.81
C THR A 103 -14.67 -3.43 -7.37
N ASP A 104 -14.56 -3.68 -8.68
CA ASP A 104 -15.20 -4.82 -9.33
C ASP A 104 -14.63 -6.14 -8.77
N PRO A 105 -15.44 -6.97 -8.10
CA PRO A 105 -14.97 -8.23 -7.52
C PRO A 105 -14.39 -9.19 -8.56
N ALA A 106 -14.91 -9.20 -9.80
CA ALA A 106 -14.41 -10.06 -10.86
C ALA A 106 -12.99 -9.67 -11.29
N VAL A 107 -12.72 -8.36 -11.39
CA VAL A 107 -11.39 -7.83 -11.71
C VAL A 107 -10.42 -8.10 -10.56
N VAL A 108 -10.84 -7.89 -9.31
CA VAL A 108 -9.98 -8.13 -8.14
C VAL A 108 -9.59 -9.61 -8.00
N ALA A 109 -10.52 -10.54 -8.27
CA ALA A 109 -10.24 -11.97 -8.22
C ALA A 109 -9.13 -12.38 -9.21
N ASN A 110 -9.19 -11.86 -10.45
CA ASN A 110 -8.18 -12.11 -11.48
C ASN A 110 -6.78 -11.58 -11.12
N LEU A 111 -6.69 -10.55 -10.27
CA LEU A 111 -5.42 -9.97 -9.83
C LEU A 111 -4.80 -10.69 -8.61
N SER A 112 -5.51 -11.65 -8.02
CA SER A 112 -5.12 -12.34 -6.79
C SER A 112 -4.52 -13.74 -6.98
N HIS A 113 -4.32 -14.16 -8.23
CA HIS A 113 -3.75 -15.45 -8.63
C HIS A 113 -2.22 -15.47 -8.70
#